data_AF-J9FRX2-F1
#
_entry.id   AF-J9FRX2-F1
#
_cell.length_a   1.000
_cell.length_b   1.000
_cell.length_c   1.000
_cell.angle_alpha   90.00
_cell.angle_beta   90.00
_cell.angle_gamma   90.00
#
_symmetry.space_group_name_H-M   'P 1'
#
loop_
_entity.id
_entity.type
_entity.pdbx_description
1 polymer ?
#
loop_
_entity_poly.entity_id
_entity_poly.type
_entity_poly.pdbx_seq_one_letter_code
_entity_poly.pdbx_strand_id
1 'polypeptide(L)'
;EISRTLKPLVVNEDVDVVFCVPAIDLIPVMEAVKGTNIQVGAENMYFEEKGAYTGEISPAMLTDVGVKYVVLGHSERREYFAETDETVNKKMLKAFEHGITPIM
;
A
#
# COMPACT_ATOMS: atom_id res chain seq x y z
N GLU A 1 0.50 1.78 -17.63
CA GLU A 1 -0.30 1.31 -18.79
C GLU A 1 -1.53 0.52 -18.33
N ILE A 2 -1.32 -0.54 -17.55
CA ILE A 2 -2.38 -1.40 -16.98
C ILE A 2 -3.47 -0.62 -16.25
N SER A 3 -3.11 0.34 -15.38
CA SER A 3 -4.09 1.15 -14.63
C SER A 3 -5.05 1.92 -15.53
N ARG A 4 -4.59 2.42 -16.69
CA ARG A 4 -5.45 3.15 -17.64
C ARG A 4 -6.39 2.21 -18.38
N THR A 5 -5.93 1.00 -18.69
CA THR A 5 -6.73 -0.03 -19.36
C THR A 5 -7.80 -0.60 -18.43
N LEU A 6 -7.45 -0.86 -17.17
CA LEU A 6 -8.38 -1.44 -16.19
C LEU A 6 -9.39 -0.42 -15.66
N LYS A 7 -8.99 0.86 -15.51
CA LYS A 7 -9.84 1.94 -14.98
C LYS A 7 -11.30 1.87 -15.47
N PRO A 8 -11.63 1.92 -16.77
CA PRO A 8 -13.03 1.92 -17.22
C PRO A 8 -13.77 0.60 -16.99
N LEU A 9 -13.06 -0.51 -16.75
CA LEU A 9 -13.65 -1.84 -16.56
C LEU A 9 -13.99 -2.14 -15.10
N VAL A 10 -13.38 -1.40 -14.17
CA VAL A 10 -13.48 -1.69 -12.73
C VAL A 10 -14.08 -0.54 -11.92
N VAL A 11 -14.42 0.61 -12.53
CA VAL A 11 -15.23 1.62 -11.84
C VAL A 11 -16.59 1.01 -11.52
N ASN A 12 -16.90 0.87 -10.23
CA ASN A 12 -18.11 0.21 -9.75
C ASN A 12 -18.51 0.81 -8.40
N GLU A 13 -19.78 1.17 -8.21
CA GLU A 13 -20.27 1.76 -6.96
C GLU A 13 -20.56 0.72 -5.86
N ASP A 14 -20.72 -0.55 -6.21
CA ASP A 14 -21.13 -1.62 -5.30
C ASP A 14 -19.95 -2.28 -4.56
N VAL A 15 -18.72 -2.07 -5.03
CA VAL A 15 -17.51 -2.72 -4.49
C VAL A 15 -16.33 -1.76 -4.38
N ASP A 16 -15.48 -1.99 -3.38
CA ASP A 16 -14.19 -1.30 -3.26
C ASP A 16 -13.17 -1.93 -4.21
N VAL A 17 -12.49 -1.10 -4.99
CA VAL A 17 -11.40 -1.51 -5.87
C VAL A 17 -10.10 -0.85 -5.42
N VAL A 18 -9.07 -1.66 -5.20
CA VAL A 18 -7.75 -1.20 -4.76
C VAL A 18 -6.69 -1.72 -5.71
N PHE A 19 -5.86 -0.83 -6.26
CA PHE A 19 -4.65 -1.21 -6.97
C PHE A 19 -3.45 -1.13 -6.03
N CYS A 20 -2.95 -2.29 -5.61
CA CYS A 20 -1.68 -2.40 -4.90
C CYS A 20 -0.55 -2.47 -5.91
N VAL A 21 0.35 -1.49 -5.90
CA VAL A 21 1.42 -1.36 -6.92
C VAL A 21 2.78 -1.14 -6.28
N PRO A 22 3.89 -1.40 -7.01
CA PRO A 22 5.23 -1.10 -6.53
C PRO A 22 5.35 0.36 -6.09
N ALA A 23 6.19 0.62 -5.08
CA ALA A 23 6.31 1.96 -4.49
C ALA A 23 6.66 3.06 -5.52
N ILE A 24 7.44 2.72 -6.55
CA ILE A 24 7.82 3.63 -7.64
C ILE A 24 6.63 4.04 -8.52
N ASP A 25 5.56 3.26 -8.53
CA ASP A 25 4.38 3.46 -9.36
C ASP A 25 3.20 4.08 -8.59
N LEU A 26 3.31 4.28 -7.27
CA LEU A 26 2.25 4.85 -6.45
C LEU A 26 1.76 6.21 -6.98
N ILE A 27 2.68 7.16 -7.20
CA ILE A 27 2.37 8.50 -7.70
C ILE A 27 1.74 8.46 -9.10
N PRO A 28 2.35 7.83 -10.13
CA PRO A 28 1.77 7.82 -11.47
C PRO A 28 0.43 7.07 -11.54
N VAL A 29 0.23 6.02 -10.72
CA VAL A 29 -1.05 5.31 -10.67
C VAL A 29 -2.12 6.13 -9.96
N MET A 30 -1.79 6.79 -8.85
CA MET A 30 -2.68 7.72 -8.15
C MET A 30 -3.21 8.80 -9.11
N GLU A 31 -2.33 9.42 -9.90
CA GLU A 31 -2.76 10.43 -10.86
C GLU A 31 -3.60 9.82 -11.99
N ALA A 32 -3.28 8.60 -12.45
CA ALA A 32 -4.04 7.93 -13.51
C ALA A 32 -5.48 7.58 -13.09
N VAL A 33 -5.70 7.22 -11.82
CA VAL A 33 -7.03 6.82 -11.30
C VAL A 33 -7.83 7.97 -10.71
N LYS A 34 -7.26 9.19 -10.65
CA LYS A 34 -7.92 10.39 -10.17
C LYS A 34 -9.30 10.59 -10.82
N GLY A 35 -10.25 11.01 -9.98
CA GLY A 35 -11.66 11.19 -10.35
C GLY A 35 -12.49 9.90 -10.37
N THR A 36 -11.94 8.77 -9.91
CA THR A 36 -12.69 7.51 -9.75
C THR A 36 -12.72 7.10 -8.28
N ASN A 37 -13.48 6.04 -7.97
CA ASN A 37 -13.51 5.43 -6.65
C ASN A 37 -12.40 4.40 -6.43
N ILE A 38 -11.56 4.13 -7.42
CA ILE A 38 -10.41 3.22 -7.31
C ILE A 38 -9.41 3.81 -6.30
N GLN A 39 -9.09 3.05 -5.26
CA GLN A 39 -8.07 3.39 -4.28
C GLN A 39 -6.71 2.82 -4.72
N VAL A 40 -5.62 3.37 -4.18
CA VAL A 40 -4.27 2.86 -4.41
C VAL A 40 -3.67 2.39 -3.09
N GLY A 41 -3.05 1.22 -3.13
CA GLY A 41 -2.36 0.59 -2.01
C GLY A 41 -0.87 0.40 -2.29
N ALA A 42 -0.08 0.34 -1.22
CA ALA A 42 1.31 -0.08 -1.28
C ALA A 42 1.44 -1.60 -1.05
N GLU A 43 2.51 -2.19 -1.56
CA GLU A 43 2.78 -3.64 -1.40
C GLU A 43 3.49 -3.99 -0.09
N ASN A 44 4.07 -3.00 0.60
CA ASN A 44 4.71 -3.14 1.90
C ASN A 44 4.96 -1.76 2.50
N MET A 45 5.19 -1.72 3.82
CA MET A 45 5.81 -0.58 4.51
C MET A 45 6.61 -1.06 5.71
N TYR A 46 7.43 -0.19 6.28
CA TYR A 46 8.10 -0.44 7.56
C TYR A 46 7.28 0.08 8.74
N PHE A 47 7.60 -0.39 9.95
CA PHE A 47 6.85 -0.04 11.17
C PHE A 47 7.45 1.14 11.94
N GLU A 48 8.64 1.62 11.58
CA GLU A 48 9.25 2.78 12.22
C GLU A 48 8.88 4.07 11.49
N GLU A 49 8.74 5.17 12.24
CA GLU A 49 8.42 6.49 11.69
C GLU A 49 9.50 7.02 10.74
N LYS A 50 10.76 6.82 11.13
CA LYS A 50 11.97 7.25 10.44
C LYS A 50 13.19 6.56 11.05
N GLY A 51 14.27 6.45 10.30
CA GLY A 51 15.55 5.97 10.84
C GLY A 51 16.48 5.42 9.77
N ALA A 52 17.48 4.68 10.22
CA ALA A 52 18.50 4.08 9.36
C ALA A 52 18.02 2.76 8.74
N TYR A 53 16.98 2.84 7.91
CA TYR A 53 16.34 1.69 7.25
C TYR A 53 16.40 1.87 5.73
N THR A 54 17.62 1.89 5.18
CA THR A 54 17.86 2.11 3.75
C THR A 54 17.05 1.12 2.90
N GLY A 55 16.21 1.65 2.01
CA GLY A 55 15.38 0.85 1.09
C GLY A 55 13.94 0.62 1.58
N GLU A 56 13.64 0.89 2.86
CA GLU A 56 12.29 0.80 3.37
C GLU A 56 11.48 2.09 3.13
N ILE A 57 10.16 1.95 3.10
CA ILE A 57 9.21 3.06 2.99
C ILE A 57 8.46 3.21 4.32
N SER A 58 8.46 4.41 4.88
CA SER A 58 7.74 4.68 6.13
C SER A 58 6.24 4.88 5.88
N PRO A 59 5.39 4.68 6.90
CA PRO A 59 3.95 4.96 6.80
C PRO A 59 3.67 6.42 6.42
N ALA A 60 4.45 7.35 6.97
CA ALA A 60 4.34 8.78 6.66
C ALA A 60 4.61 9.10 5.19
N MET A 61 5.54 8.38 4.54
CA MET A 61 5.79 8.54 3.10
C MET A 61 4.59 8.07 2.27
N LEU A 62 3.91 7.01 2.71
CA LEU A 62 2.71 6.51 2.02
C LEU A 62 1.54 7.48 2.16
N THR A 63 1.30 8.01 3.36
CA THR A 63 0.23 8.98 3.59
C THR A 63 0.46 10.30 2.86
N ASP A 64 1.71 10.75 2.73
CA ASP A 64 2.07 11.97 1.96
C ASP A 64 1.69 11.85 0.48
N VAL A 65 1.80 10.65 -0.10
CA VAL A 65 1.37 10.35 -1.48
C VAL A 65 -0.16 10.12 -1.59
N GLY A 66 -0.86 9.99 -0.45
CA GLY A 66 -2.31 9.78 -0.39
C GLY A 66 -2.72 8.30 -0.46
N VAL A 67 -1.80 7.37 -0.20
CA VAL A 67 -2.09 5.94 -0.10
C VAL A 67 -2.98 5.67 1.11
N LYS A 68 -4.00 4.82 0.93
CA LYS A 68 -4.93 4.44 1.99
C LYS A 68 -4.86 2.97 2.39
N TYR A 69 -4.20 2.13 1.59
CA TYR A 69 -4.10 0.70 1.83
C TYR A 69 -2.66 0.23 1.79
N VAL A 70 -2.34 -0.81 2.54
CA VAL A 70 -1.03 -1.46 2.45
C VAL A 70 -1.16 -2.96 2.66
N VAL A 71 -0.55 -3.75 1.78
CA VAL A 71 -0.46 -5.20 1.95
C VAL A 71 0.62 -5.50 3.00
N LEU A 72 0.31 -6.29 4.01
CA LEU A 72 1.23 -6.65 5.09
C LEU A 72 1.19 -8.14 5.38
N GLY A 73 2.35 -8.77 5.53
CA GLY A 73 2.42 -10.21 5.80
C GLY A 73 2.10 -11.10 4.59
N HIS A 74 2.27 -10.60 3.37
CA HIS A 74 2.17 -11.41 2.15
C HIS A 74 3.11 -12.63 2.23
N SER A 75 2.70 -13.78 1.69
CA SER A 75 3.46 -15.03 1.78
C SER A 75 4.89 -14.89 1.26
N GLU A 76 5.10 -14.16 0.16
CA GLU A 76 6.42 -13.86 -0.40
C GLU A 76 7.32 -13.09 0.59
N ARG A 77 6.76 -12.17 1.38
CA ARG A 77 7.51 -11.43 2.41
C ARG A 77 7.92 -12.33 3.56
N ARG A 78 7.07 -13.27 3.93
CA ARG A 78 7.35 -14.26 4.97
C ARG A 78 8.40 -15.26 4.52
N GLU A 79 8.26 -15.78 3.31
CA GLU A 79 9.14 -16.82 2.74
C GLU A 79 10.52 -16.27 2.36
N TYR A 80 10.57 -15.16 1.62
CA TYR A 80 11.82 -14.67 1.03
C TYR A 80 12.49 -13.55 1.84
N PHE A 81 11.72 -12.82 2.65
CA PHE A 81 12.23 -11.65 3.39
C PHE A 81 12.14 -11.82 4.91
N ALA A 82 11.85 -13.05 5.37
CA ALA A 82 11.81 -13.44 6.78
C ALA A 82 10.89 -12.55 7.64
N GLU A 83 9.79 -12.06 7.06
CA GLU A 83 8.80 -11.31 7.81
C GLU A 83 8.05 -12.25 8.79
N THR A 84 8.09 -11.91 10.08
CA THR A 84 7.48 -12.69 11.15
C THR A 84 6.15 -12.08 11.60
N ASP A 85 5.33 -12.87 12.30
CA ASP A 85 4.08 -12.36 12.90
C ASP A 85 4.31 -11.17 13.83
N GLU A 86 5.43 -11.15 14.56
CA GLU A 86 5.81 -10.01 15.39
C GLU A 86 6.05 -8.74 14.55
N THR A 87 6.83 -8.86 13.47
CA THR A 87 7.10 -7.71 12.59
C THR A 87 5.86 -7.26 11.83
N VAL A 88 5.00 -8.19 11.37
CA VAL A 88 3.71 -7.87 10.76
C VAL A 88 2.82 -7.15 11.76
N ASN A 89 2.72 -7.63 13.00
CA ASN A 89 1.91 -6.99 14.02
C ASN A 89 2.34 -5.53 14.29
N LYS A 90 3.65 -5.27 14.37
CA LYS A 90 4.18 -3.90 14.49
C LYS A 90 3.76 -3.03 13.30
N LYS A 91 3.85 -3.56 12.07
CA LYS A 91 3.42 -2.84 10.85
C LYS A 91 1.92 -2.59 10.85
N MET A 92 1.09 -3.55 11.25
CA MET A 92 -0.37 -3.41 11.33
C MET A 92 -0.76 -2.28 12.28
N LEU A 93 -0.22 -2.27 13.50
CA LEU A 93 -0.48 -1.22 14.48
C LEU A 93 -0.06 0.15 13.95
N LYS A 94 1.14 0.21 13.36
CA LYS A 94 1.65 1.44 12.77
C LYS A 94 0.81 1.93 11.58
N ALA A 95 0.25 1.04 10.76
CA ALA A 95 -0.63 1.41 9.65
C ALA A 95 -1.87 2.12 10.17
N PHE A 96 -2.51 1.56 11.20
CA PHE A 96 -3.68 2.17 11.84
C PHE A 96 -3.38 3.52 12.47
N GLU A 97 -2.21 3.70 13.11
CA GLU A 97 -1.78 4.99 13.66
C GLU A 97 -1.70 6.09 12.59
N HIS A 98 -1.38 5.72 11.35
CA HIS A 98 -1.30 6.62 10.20
C HIS A 98 -2.59 6.66 9.36
N GLY A 99 -3.67 6.02 9.81
CA GLY A 99 -4.95 5.97 9.08
C GLY A 99 -4.88 5.17 7.77
N ILE A 100 -3.90 4.30 7.62
CA ILE A 100 -3.78 3.36 6.50
C ILE A 100 -4.51 2.06 6.89
N THR A 101 -5.36 1.55 6.00
CA THR A 101 -6.05 0.28 6.15
C THR A 101 -5.15 -0.87 5.69
N PRO A 102 -4.65 -1.72 6.58
CA PRO A 102 -3.84 -2.85 6.17
C PRO A 102 -4.70 -3.97 5.56
N ILE A 103 -4.15 -4.64 4.54
CA ILE A 103 -4.66 -5.86 3.91
C ILE A 103 -3.77 -7.01 4.37
N MET A 104 -4.31 -7.92 5.18
CA MET A 104 -3.63 -9.10 5.73
C MET A 104 -4.04 -10.36 4.99
#